data_AF-A0A5M5C3E3-F1
#
_entry.id   AF-A0A5M5C3E3-F1
#
_cell.length_a   1.000
_cell.length_b   1.000
_cell.length_c   1.000
_cell.angle_alpha   90.00
_cell.angle_beta   90.00
_cell.angle_gamma   90.00
#
_symmetry.space_group_name_H-M   'P 1'
#
loop_
_entity.id
_entity.type
_entity.pdbx_description
1 polymer ?
#
loop_
_entity_poly.entity_id
_entity_poly.type
_entity_poly.pdbx_seq_one_letter_code
_entity_poly.pdbx_strand_id
1 'polypeptide(L)'
;MNEYVDFYMQRCLQVATSIDDKSKHIILNNIKAINYEEAVKLAETIIIDDNKRKLLLSEEVFVNDSTLAQYLEREELDALKLWRLSVLLYAMIMGCNVAELSISVADQYLDLFNHLNDGMKVASIEVVGRLPTETKKGKSSTKTKKFTISSQLLINKMKQAYLELQDDIVTVDNLKHYTIERITTMNEIANKRILNYYFAQELKAFLSKYKGGKMSSNRKKLVLYILYLFGRFKNNVPINTDNYRALMRDYNKSPIKLSLFTLNGQSFPLILLPNPEIEKIRSKYRRFIEEM
;
A
#
# COMPACT_ATOMS: atom_id res chain seq x y z
N MET A 1 -8.59 22.47 23.59
CA MET A 1 -9.30 21.44 22.78
C MET A 1 -8.44 20.89 21.63
N ASN A 2 -7.66 21.71 20.91
CA ASN A 2 -6.85 21.26 19.76
C ASN A 2 -5.39 20.91 20.05
N GLU A 3 -4.92 20.95 21.30
CA GLU A 3 -3.51 20.79 21.66
C GLU A 3 -2.81 19.60 20.97
N TYR A 4 -3.43 18.42 20.94
CA TYR A 4 -2.83 17.23 20.30
C TYR A 4 -2.78 17.35 18.78
N VAL A 5 -3.81 17.94 18.19
CA VAL A 5 -3.89 18.22 16.75
C VAL A 5 -2.86 19.29 16.38
N ASP A 6 -2.76 20.37 17.15
CA ASP A 6 -1.79 21.44 16.95
C ASP A 6 -0.36 20.92 17.11
N PHE A 7 -0.09 20.12 18.15
CA PHE A 7 1.19 19.47 18.35
C PHE A 7 1.54 18.54 17.18
N TYR A 8 0.60 17.70 16.74
CA TYR A 8 0.81 16.82 15.61
C TYR A 8 1.12 17.62 14.34
N MET A 9 0.37 18.68 14.06
CA MET A 9 0.60 19.58 12.93
C MET A 9 1.91 20.39 13.05
N GLN A 10 2.49 20.56 14.23
CA GLN A 10 3.76 21.28 14.38
C GLN A 10 4.97 20.36 14.34
N ARG A 11 4.83 19.14 14.88
CA ARG A 11 5.95 18.25 15.17
C ARG A 11 5.94 16.96 14.36
N CYS A 12 4.80 16.57 13.81
CA CYS A 12 4.59 15.29 13.11
C CYS A 12 4.26 15.46 11.62
N LEU A 13 4.20 16.69 11.10
CA LEU A 13 3.94 16.91 9.68
C LEU A 13 4.99 16.24 8.80
N GLN A 14 4.47 15.56 7.79
CA GLN A 14 5.23 15.03 6.69
C GLN A 14 5.04 15.97 5.51
N VAL A 15 6.16 16.53 5.04
CA VAL A 15 6.19 17.45 3.91
C VAL A 15 7.00 16.80 2.79
N ALA A 16 6.40 16.72 1.61
CA ALA A 16 7.09 16.30 0.41
C ALA A 16 7.25 17.48 -0.55
N THR A 17 8.37 17.52 -1.27
CA THR A 17 8.63 18.54 -2.29
C THR A 17 8.31 17.95 -3.65
N SER A 18 7.45 18.61 -4.42
CA SER A 18 7.17 18.18 -5.80
C SER A 18 8.45 18.24 -6.64
N ILE A 19 8.66 17.24 -7.49
CA ILE A 19 9.82 17.16 -8.40
C ILE A 19 9.68 18.22 -9.51
N ASP A 20 8.44 18.48 -9.94
CA ASP A 20 8.15 19.35 -11.09
C ASP A 20 8.12 20.84 -10.71
N ASP A 21 7.80 21.15 -9.45
CA ASP A 21 7.67 22.51 -8.94
C ASP A 21 8.52 22.66 -7.67
N LYS A 22 9.78 23.09 -7.82
CA LYS A 22 10.74 23.33 -6.70
C LYS A 22 10.22 24.28 -5.61
N SER A 23 9.04 24.89 -5.79
CA SER A 23 8.41 25.86 -4.91
C SER A 23 7.15 25.35 -4.18
N LYS A 24 6.58 24.18 -4.52
CA LYS A 24 5.36 23.67 -3.88
C LYS A 24 5.66 22.53 -2.91
N HIS A 25 5.59 22.84 -1.62
CA HIS A 25 5.56 21.85 -0.54
C HIS A 25 4.14 21.27 -0.38
N ILE A 26 4.03 19.95 -0.42
CA ILE A 26 2.78 19.23 -0.19
C ILE A 26 2.81 18.66 1.22
N ILE A 27 1.80 19.03 2.02
CA ILE A 27 1.61 18.50 3.36
C ILE A 27 0.82 17.20 3.23
N LEU A 28 1.47 16.08 3.52
CA LEU A 28 0.92 14.74 3.28
C LEU A 28 -0.13 14.35 4.33
N ASN A 29 0.01 14.86 5.55
CA ASN A 29 -0.83 14.52 6.69
C ASN A 29 -1.53 15.75 7.32
N ASN A 30 -2.07 16.63 6.47
CA ASN A 30 -2.78 17.84 6.90
C ASN A 30 -4.16 17.53 7.51
N ILE A 31 -4.19 17.08 8.76
CA ILE A 31 -5.43 16.74 9.46
C ILE A 31 -6.32 17.95 9.78
N LYS A 32 -5.79 19.18 9.73
CA LYS A 32 -6.59 20.40 9.96
C LYS A 32 -7.55 20.73 8.82
N ALA A 33 -7.29 20.21 7.62
CA ALA A 33 -8.17 20.41 6.47
C ALA A 33 -9.40 19.48 6.49
N ILE A 34 -9.44 18.50 7.40
CA ILE A 34 -10.52 17.51 7.49
C ILE A 34 -11.67 18.10 8.32
N ASN A 35 -12.90 17.98 7.82
CA ASN A 35 -14.10 18.31 8.59
C ASN A 35 -14.24 17.33 9.77
N TYR A 36 -14.14 17.86 10.99
CA TYR A 36 -14.21 17.03 12.20
C TYR A 36 -15.56 16.32 12.35
N GLU A 37 -16.68 16.97 12.03
CA GLU A 37 -18.01 16.36 12.17
C GLU A 37 -18.20 15.19 11.21
N GLU A 38 -17.70 15.31 9.97
CA GLU A 38 -17.71 14.22 9.00
C GLU A 38 -16.79 13.08 9.43
N ALA A 39 -15.61 13.41 10.00
CA ALA A 39 -14.70 12.41 10.55
C ALA A 39 -15.32 11.65 11.75
N VAL A 40 -16.06 12.33 12.61
CA VAL A 40 -16.80 11.71 13.72
C VAL A 40 -17.89 10.79 13.17
N LYS A 41 -18.71 11.25 12.21
CA LYS A 41 -19.73 10.40 11.56
C LYS A 41 -19.11 9.14 10.95
N LEU A 42 -17.93 9.26 10.33
CA LEU A 42 -17.19 8.10 9.81
C LEU A 42 -16.78 7.14 10.94
N ALA A 43 -16.26 7.65 12.05
CA ALA A 43 -15.89 6.84 13.21
C ALA A 43 -17.11 6.15 13.85
N GLU A 44 -18.26 6.80 13.91
CA GLU A 44 -19.51 6.27 14.47
C GLU A 44 -20.13 5.12 13.68
N THR A 45 -19.67 4.88 12.44
CA THR A 45 -20.02 3.66 11.68
C THR A 45 -19.31 2.40 12.17
N ILE A 46 -18.28 2.55 13.02
CA ILE A 46 -17.43 1.45 13.47
C ILE A 46 -18.12 0.71 14.61
N ILE A 47 -18.28 -0.60 14.43
CA ILE A 47 -18.78 -1.50 15.46
C ILE A 47 -17.60 -2.07 16.26
N ILE A 48 -17.58 -1.78 17.55
CA ILE A 48 -16.76 -2.44 18.56
C ILE A 48 -17.49 -3.72 18.95
N ASP A 49 -16.93 -4.85 18.55
CA ASP A 49 -17.46 -6.18 18.87
C ASP A 49 -16.70 -6.69 20.11
N ASP A 50 -17.24 -6.40 21.29
CA ASP A 50 -16.86 -7.09 22.52
C ASP A 50 -17.81 -8.30 22.66
N ASN A 51 -17.30 -9.46 23.09
CA ASN A 51 -17.97 -10.77 23.11
C ASN A 51 -19.34 -10.80 23.84
N LYS A 52 -19.81 -9.68 24.38
CA LYS A 52 -21.07 -9.49 25.09
C LYS A 52 -22.04 -8.50 24.44
N ARG A 53 -21.58 -7.49 23.68
CA ARG A 53 -22.44 -6.45 23.04
C ARG A 53 -21.76 -5.81 21.83
N LYS A 54 -22.55 -5.53 20.79
CA LYS A 54 -22.14 -4.66 19.68
C LYS A 54 -22.37 -3.22 20.08
N LEU A 55 -21.30 -2.44 20.17
CA LEU A 55 -21.33 -1.02 20.52
C LEU A 55 -20.79 -0.20 19.35
N LEU A 56 -21.41 0.93 19.03
CA LEU A 56 -20.84 1.87 18.07
C LEU A 56 -19.74 2.70 18.74
N LEU A 57 -18.64 2.92 18.04
CA LEU A 57 -17.59 3.80 18.53
C LEU A 57 -18.10 5.24 18.56
N SER A 58 -18.16 5.85 19.74
CA SER A 58 -18.46 7.27 19.93
C SER A 58 -17.43 7.92 20.85
N GLU A 59 -17.46 9.25 20.94
CA GLU A 59 -16.63 9.99 21.89
C GLU A 59 -16.85 9.51 23.32
N GLU A 60 -18.11 9.36 23.74
CA GLU A 60 -18.47 8.89 25.08
C GLU A 60 -17.91 7.50 25.36
N VAL A 61 -18.04 6.58 24.39
CA VAL A 61 -17.51 5.21 24.52
C VAL A 61 -15.99 5.21 24.63
N PHE A 62 -15.31 6.03 23.81
CA PHE A 62 -13.85 6.09 23.81
C PHE A 62 -13.32 6.76 25.09
N VAL A 63 -13.90 7.88 25.51
CA VAL A 63 -13.44 8.66 26.67
C VAL A 63 -13.69 7.92 27.98
N ASN A 64 -14.80 7.18 28.09
CA ASN A 64 -15.17 6.46 29.30
C ASN A 64 -14.65 5.00 29.33
N ASP A 65 -13.84 4.58 28.36
CA ASP A 65 -13.28 3.23 28.35
C ASP A 65 -12.24 3.06 29.47
N SER A 66 -12.53 2.16 30.41
CA SER A 66 -11.71 1.93 31.60
C SER A 66 -10.36 1.31 31.30
N THR A 67 -10.24 0.52 30.23
CA THR A 67 -8.96 -0.10 29.84
C THR A 67 -8.08 0.93 29.13
N LEU A 68 -8.68 1.77 28.27
CA LEU A 68 -7.99 2.90 27.68
C LEU A 68 -7.47 3.84 28.76
N ALA A 69 -8.31 4.21 29.74
CA ALA A 69 -7.95 5.09 30.84
C ALA A 69 -6.67 4.64 31.58
N GLN A 70 -6.51 3.34 31.84
CA GLN A 70 -5.30 2.77 32.45
C GLN A 70 -4.04 3.00 31.61
N TYR A 71 -4.14 2.91 30.29
CA TYR A 71 -3.01 3.20 29.39
C TYR A 71 -2.69 4.68 29.34
N LEU A 72 -3.71 5.54 29.35
CA LEU A 72 -3.58 6.99 29.26
C LEU A 72 -3.00 7.61 30.52
N GLU A 73 -3.40 7.15 31.71
CA GLU A 73 -2.90 7.65 33.00
C GLU A 73 -1.38 7.51 33.09
N ARG A 74 -0.84 6.35 32.69
CA ARG A 74 0.59 6.06 32.69
C ARG A 74 1.41 6.91 31.71
N GLU A 75 0.77 7.44 30.67
CA GLU A 75 1.40 8.30 29.67
C GLU A 75 1.03 9.78 29.89
N GLU A 76 0.26 10.08 30.94
CA GLU A 76 -0.31 11.38 31.24
C GLU A 76 -0.98 12.00 30.00
N LEU A 77 -1.86 11.22 29.36
CA LEU A 77 -2.60 11.61 28.17
C LEU A 77 -4.06 11.89 28.49
N ASP A 78 -4.60 12.92 27.87
CA ASP A 78 -6.02 13.27 27.91
C ASP A 78 -6.82 12.47 26.87
N ALA A 79 -7.88 11.80 27.32
CA ALA A 79 -8.72 10.94 26.48
C ALA A 79 -9.50 11.71 25.42
N LEU A 80 -10.04 12.90 25.76
CA LEU A 80 -10.83 13.73 24.85
C LEU A 80 -9.95 14.31 23.73
N LYS A 81 -8.76 14.80 24.07
CA LYS A 81 -7.79 15.28 23.08
C LYS A 81 -7.30 14.13 22.18
N LEU A 82 -7.12 12.94 22.75
CA LEU A 82 -6.69 11.76 21.99
C LEU A 82 -7.79 11.23 21.08
N TRP A 83 -9.06 11.25 21.50
CA TRP A 83 -10.21 10.93 20.66
C TRP A 83 -10.20 11.79 19.40
N ARG A 84 -10.15 13.12 19.59
CA ARG A 84 -10.13 14.09 18.49
C ARG A 84 -9.00 13.83 17.51
N LEU A 85 -7.79 13.61 18.02
CA LEU A 85 -6.63 13.27 17.17
C LEU A 85 -6.86 11.94 16.42
N SER A 86 -7.30 10.90 17.13
CA SER A 86 -7.47 9.56 16.57
C SER A 86 -8.52 9.52 15.46
N VAL A 87 -9.64 10.23 15.63
CA VAL A 87 -10.69 10.37 14.61
C VAL A 87 -10.17 11.05 13.36
N LEU A 88 -9.45 12.17 13.51
CA LEU A 88 -8.90 12.90 12.37
C LEU A 88 -7.82 12.09 11.62
N LEU A 89 -6.94 11.41 12.37
CA LEU A 89 -5.95 10.50 11.78
C LEU A 89 -6.63 9.34 11.04
N TYR A 90 -7.66 8.74 11.62
CA TYR A 90 -8.41 7.65 10.99
C TYR A 90 -9.08 8.11 9.70
N ALA A 91 -9.77 9.25 9.72
CA ALA A 91 -10.41 9.83 8.54
C ALA A 91 -9.39 10.16 7.44
N MET A 92 -8.24 10.73 7.81
CA MET A 92 -7.14 10.98 6.88
C MET A 92 -6.68 9.70 6.20
N ILE A 93 -6.39 8.63 6.97
CA ILE A 93 -5.92 7.37 6.42
C ILE A 93 -6.97 6.71 5.54
N MET A 94 -8.25 6.75 5.93
CA MET A 94 -9.36 6.21 5.13
C MET A 94 -9.51 6.93 3.78
N GLY A 95 -9.32 8.25 3.77
CA GLY A 95 -9.39 9.09 2.57
C GLY A 95 -8.10 9.15 1.76
N CYS A 96 -7.00 8.53 2.20
CA CYS A 96 -5.77 8.52 1.43
C CYS A 96 -5.99 7.82 0.09
N ASN A 97 -5.45 8.44 -0.98
CA ASN A 97 -5.43 7.83 -2.29
C ASN A 97 -4.45 6.65 -2.31
N VAL A 98 -4.89 5.59 -2.96
CA VAL A 98 -4.18 4.33 -3.06
C VAL A 98 -4.22 3.87 -4.51
N ALA A 99 -3.07 3.43 -5.02
CA ALA A 99 -2.95 2.82 -6.34
C ALA A 99 -2.75 1.31 -6.22
N GLU A 100 -3.60 0.57 -6.91
CA GLU A 100 -3.41 -0.86 -7.13
C GLU A 100 -2.52 -1.08 -8.33
N LEU A 101 -1.49 -1.90 -8.13
CA LEU A 101 -0.52 -2.21 -9.16
C LEU A 101 -0.98 -3.44 -9.94
N SER A 102 -0.95 -3.36 -11.27
CA SER A 102 -1.17 -4.49 -12.16
C SER A 102 0.14 -4.99 -12.77
N ILE A 103 0.11 -6.25 -13.19
CA ILE A 103 1.21 -6.87 -13.93
C ILE A 103 1.44 -6.08 -15.21
N SER A 104 2.63 -5.49 -15.34
CA SER A 104 3.05 -4.80 -16.56
C SER A 104 3.52 -5.79 -17.64
N VAL A 105 3.71 -5.29 -18.86
CA VAL A 105 4.34 -6.09 -19.94
C VAL A 105 5.75 -6.55 -19.52
N ALA A 106 6.50 -5.71 -18.82
CA ALA A 106 7.81 -6.08 -18.29
C ALA A 106 7.69 -7.21 -17.25
N ASP A 107 6.68 -7.18 -16.38
CA ASP A 107 6.45 -8.25 -15.41
C ASP A 107 6.08 -9.58 -16.10
N GLN A 108 5.28 -9.54 -17.17
CA GLN A 108 4.97 -10.74 -17.97
C GLN A 108 6.22 -11.32 -18.64
N TYR A 109 7.09 -10.46 -19.14
CA TYR A 109 8.37 -10.87 -19.71
C TYR A 109 9.25 -11.57 -18.67
N LEU A 110 9.38 -10.97 -17.48
CA LEU A 110 10.13 -11.54 -16.36
C LEU A 110 9.55 -12.87 -15.89
N ASP A 111 8.22 -12.99 -15.86
CA ASP A 111 7.57 -14.23 -15.49
C ASP A 111 7.85 -15.35 -16.50
N LEU A 112 7.78 -15.05 -17.80
CA LEU A 112 8.16 -16.00 -18.85
C LEU A 112 9.64 -16.38 -18.75
N PHE A 113 10.53 -15.41 -18.55
CA PHE A 113 11.96 -15.64 -18.34
C PHE A 113 12.20 -16.61 -17.17
N ASN A 114 11.60 -16.31 -16.01
CA ASN A 114 11.69 -17.13 -14.81
C ASN A 114 11.22 -18.57 -15.04
N HIS A 115 10.15 -18.78 -15.81
CA HIS A 115 9.65 -20.13 -16.12
C HIS A 115 10.59 -20.86 -17.09
N LEU A 116 11.10 -20.17 -18.11
CA LEU A 116 12.05 -20.75 -19.05
C LEU A 116 13.36 -21.16 -18.37
N ASN A 117 13.89 -20.31 -17.49
CA ASN A 117 15.09 -20.59 -16.70
C ASN A 117 14.92 -21.79 -15.76
N ASP A 118 13.73 -21.98 -15.17
CA ASP A 118 13.39 -23.15 -14.35
C ASP A 118 13.24 -24.46 -15.15
N GLY A 119 13.42 -24.42 -16.47
CA GLY A 119 13.29 -25.59 -17.33
C GLY A 119 11.85 -25.92 -17.73
N MET A 120 10.96 -24.91 -17.85
CA MET A 120 9.60 -25.08 -18.37
C MET A 120 9.60 -25.93 -19.66
N LYS A 121 8.86 -27.04 -19.64
CA LYS A 121 8.64 -27.89 -20.82
C LYS A 121 7.66 -27.19 -21.75
N VAL A 122 8.06 -27.00 -23.01
CA VAL A 122 7.23 -26.34 -24.03
C VAL A 122 7.04 -27.33 -25.17
N ALA A 123 5.78 -27.72 -25.39
CA ALA A 123 5.40 -28.67 -26.44
C ALA A 123 5.26 -27.99 -27.81
N SER A 124 4.81 -26.73 -27.85
CA SER A 124 4.73 -25.94 -29.07
C SER A 124 4.72 -24.45 -28.78
N ILE A 125 5.03 -23.64 -29.80
CA ILE A 125 4.96 -22.17 -29.79
C ILE A 125 3.99 -21.75 -30.89
N GLU A 126 2.95 -21.00 -30.54
CA GLU A 126 2.03 -20.41 -31.51
C GLU A 126 2.42 -18.96 -31.81
N VAL A 127 2.49 -18.63 -33.09
CA VAL A 127 2.77 -17.26 -33.54
C VAL A 127 1.61 -16.78 -34.39
N VAL A 128 1.12 -15.59 -34.05
CA VAL A 128 -0.03 -14.96 -34.69
C VAL A 128 0.45 -13.70 -35.40
N GLY A 129 0.55 -13.76 -36.72
CA GLY A 129 1.00 -12.65 -37.55
C GLY A 129 -0.14 -11.99 -38.33
N ARG A 130 -0.03 -10.68 -38.58
CA ARG A 130 -0.85 -9.98 -39.57
C ARG A 130 -0.07 -9.92 -40.87
N LEU A 131 -0.62 -10.49 -41.94
CA LEU A 131 -0.02 -10.34 -43.27
C LEU A 131 -0.64 -9.12 -43.96
N PRO A 132 0.16 -8.17 -44.48
CA PRO A 132 -0.35 -7.19 -45.42
C PRO A 132 -0.88 -7.95 -46.64
N THR A 133 -2.13 -7.71 -47.01
CA THR A 133 -2.65 -8.18 -48.29
C THR A 133 -2.73 -6.96 -49.21
N GLU A 134 -1.88 -6.94 -50.25
CA GLU A 134 -2.04 -5.98 -51.33
C GLU A 134 -3.33 -6.30 -52.10
N THR A 135 -4.32 -5.41 -52.01
CA THR A 135 -5.45 -5.42 -52.94
C THR A 135 -5.30 -4.25 -53.90
N LYS A 136 -5.18 -4.56 -55.20
CA LYS A 136 -5.37 -3.58 -56.27
C LYS A 136 -6.78 -2.99 -56.10
N LYS A 137 -6.87 -1.76 -55.59
CA LYS A 137 -8.08 -0.98 -55.21
C LYS A 137 -8.54 -1.12 -53.75
N GLY A 138 -7.85 -0.42 -52.85
CA GLY A 138 -8.52 0.52 -51.93
C GLY A 138 -9.10 0.02 -50.60
N LYS A 139 -9.15 -1.27 -50.30
CA LYS A 139 -9.46 -1.78 -48.95
C LYS A 139 -8.67 -3.06 -48.66
N SER A 140 -7.69 -3.00 -47.74
CA SER A 140 -6.97 -4.18 -47.25
C SER A 140 -7.78 -4.86 -46.12
N SER A 141 -8.22 -6.10 -46.31
CA SER A 141 -8.71 -6.90 -45.18
C SER A 141 -7.50 -7.47 -44.43
N THR A 142 -7.27 -7.05 -43.19
CA THR A 142 -6.20 -7.61 -42.36
C THR A 142 -6.53 -9.07 -42.02
N LYS A 143 -5.97 -10.04 -42.76
CA LYS A 143 -6.11 -11.46 -42.42
C LYS A 143 -5.01 -11.85 -41.42
N THR A 144 -5.43 -12.24 -40.22
CA THR A 144 -4.54 -12.82 -39.21
C THR A 144 -4.24 -14.27 -39.58
N LYS A 145 -2.96 -14.65 -39.61
CA LYS A 145 -2.51 -16.04 -39.85
C LYS A 145 -1.83 -16.57 -38.60
N LYS A 146 -2.21 -17.79 -38.19
CA LYS A 146 -1.59 -18.51 -37.07
C LYS A 146 -0.67 -19.59 -37.62
N PHE A 147 0.50 -19.77 -37.03
CA PHE A 147 1.37 -20.91 -37.30
C PHE A 147 1.93 -21.46 -35.98
N THR A 148 2.08 -22.78 -35.93
CA THR A 148 2.50 -23.52 -34.73
C THR A 148 3.84 -24.18 -34.98
N ILE A 149 4.80 -23.93 -34.09
CA ILE A 149 6.13 -24.53 -34.09
C ILE A 149 6.15 -25.64 -33.03
N SER A 150 6.25 -26.90 -33.45
CA SER A 150 6.28 -28.08 -32.56
C SER A 150 7.63 -28.82 -32.57
N SER A 151 8.60 -28.36 -33.36
CA SER A 151 9.94 -28.96 -33.40
C SER A 151 10.71 -28.65 -32.12
N GLN A 152 11.06 -29.68 -31.37
CA GLN A 152 11.78 -29.52 -30.10
C GLN A 152 13.14 -28.82 -30.26
N LEU A 153 13.84 -29.07 -31.37
CA LEU A 153 15.11 -28.40 -31.68
C LEU A 153 14.91 -26.89 -31.88
N LEU A 154 13.89 -26.50 -32.67
CA LEU A 154 13.59 -25.09 -32.91
C LEU A 154 13.11 -24.41 -31.63
N ILE A 155 12.25 -25.07 -30.85
CA ILE A 155 11.78 -24.59 -29.55
C ILE A 155 12.98 -24.33 -28.64
N ASN A 156 13.92 -25.27 -28.50
CA ASN A 156 15.09 -25.10 -27.65
C ASN A 156 15.98 -23.93 -28.10
N LYS A 157 16.19 -23.76 -29.41
CA LYS A 157 16.93 -22.60 -29.94
C LYS A 157 16.23 -21.28 -29.66
N MET A 158 14.91 -21.22 -29.84
CA MET A 158 14.14 -20.00 -29.55
C MET A 158 14.15 -19.66 -28.06
N LYS A 159 14.07 -20.65 -27.17
CA LYS A 159 14.22 -20.44 -25.72
C LYS A 159 15.58 -19.86 -25.38
N GLN A 160 16.65 -20.46 -25.90
CA GLN A 160 18.02 -20.00 -25.65
C GLN A 160 18.20 -18.55 -26.12
N ALA A 161 17.78 -18.23 -27.34
CA ALA A 161 17.84 -16.88 -27.87
C ALA A 161 17.02 -15.88 -27.03
N TYR A 162 15.86 -16.29 -26.51
CA TYR A 162 15.07 -15.43 -25.63
C TYR A 162 15.77 -15.12 -24.31
N LEU A 163 16.43 -16.12 -23.70
CA LEU A 163 17.20 -15.94 -22.46
C LEU A 163 18.42 -15.04 -22.70
N GLU A 164 19.09 -15.15 -23.85
CA GLU A 164 20.24 -14.32 -24.23
C GLU A 164 19.88 -12.84 -24.44
N LEU A 165 18.62 -12.54 -24.77
CA LEU A 165 18.13 -11.16 -24.95
C LEU A 165 17.75 -10.46 -23.62
N GLN A 166 18.03 -11.08 -22.48
CA GLN A 166 17.66 -10.55 -21.16
C GLN A 166 18.11 -9.11 -20.96
N ASP A 167 19.39 -8.82 -21.20
CA ASP A 167 20.00 -7.51 -20.91
C ASP A 167 19.44 -6.40 -21.80
N ASP A 168 18.97 -6.75 -23.00
CA ASP A 168 18.32 -5.82 -23.92
C ASP A 168 16.87 -5.50 -23.51
N ILE A 169 16.19 -6.44 -22.84
CA ILE A 169 14.77 -6.34 -22.54
C ILE A 169 14.53 -5.78 -21.12
N VAL A 170 15.38 -6.16 -20.16
CA VAL A 170 15.25 -5.76 -18.76
C VAL A 170 16.20 -4.63 -18.43
N THR A 171 15.76 -3.41 -18.69
CA THR A 171 16.50 -2.20 -18.29
C THR A 171 16.10 -1.74 -16.90
N VAL A 172 17.00 -0.99 -16.24
CA VAL A 172 16.74 -0.33 -14.95
C VAL A 172 15.47 0.52 -15.00
N ASP A 173 15.21 1.19 -16.13
CA ASP A 173 14.04 2.04 -16.28
C ASP A 173 12.75 1.22 -16.39
N ASN A 174 12.73 0.11 -17.12
CA ASN A 174 11.57 -0.77 -17.20
C ASN A 174 11.19 -1.38 -15.83
N LEU A 175 12.18 -1.61 -14.96
CA LEU A 175 11.96 -2.13 -13.60
C LEU A 175 11.51 -1.07 -12.58
N LYS A 176 11.73 0.22 -12.86
CA LYS A 176 11.35 1.32 -11.96
C LYS A 176 9.88 1.71 -12.09
N HIS A 177 9.26 1.43 -13.23
CA HIS A 177 7.87 1.79 -13.47
C HIS A 177 6.92 0.70 -12.96
N TYR A 178 5.82 1.15 -12.36
CA TYR A 178 4.68 0.31 -12.03
C TYR A 178 3.52 0.69 -12.92
N THR A 179 2.77 -0.31 -13.40
CA THR A 179 1.49 -0.07 -14.06
C THR A 179 0.42 0.07 -12.98
N ILE A 180 -0.28 1.20 -13.00
CA ILE A 180 -1.42 1.45 -12.11
C ILE A 180 -2.67 0.90 -12.80
N GLU A 181 -3.36 -0.04 -12.15
CA GLU A 181 -4.65 -0.56 -12.62
C GLU A 181 -5.76 0.45 -12.38
N ARG A 182 -5.82 0.95 -11.14
CA ARG A 182 -6.78 1.96 -10.71
C ARG A 182 -6.26 2.75 -9.51
N ILE A 183 -6.78 3.95 -9.36
CA ILE A 183 -6.62 4.80 -8.18
C ILE A 183 -7.97 4.86 -7.47
N THR A 184 -7.94 4.73 -6.15
CA THR A 184 -9.11 4.67 -5.27
C THR A 184 -8.66 5.06 -3.85
N THR A 185 -9.45 4.82 -2.82
CA THR A 185 -9.17 5.20 -1.43
C THR A 185 -8.83 3.99 -0.57
N MET A 186 -8.08 4.21 0.51
CA MET A 186 -7.78 3.16 1.50
C MET A 186 -9.05 2.48 2.04
N ASN A 187 -10.16 3.21 2.13
CA ASN A 187 -11.46 2.68 2.54
C ASN A 187 -12.00 1.60 1.57
N GLU A 188 -11.82 1.78 0.27
CA GLU A 188 -12.42 0.92 -0.76
C GLU A 188 -11.64 -0.38 -1.00
N ILE A 189 -10.32 -0.36 -0.83
CA ILE A 189 -9.46 -1.45 -1.34
C ILE A 189 -8.46 -2.02 -0.35
N ALA A 190 -8.16 -1.32 0.74
CA ALA A 190 -7.09 -1.75 1.60
C ALA A 190 -7.53 -2.88 2.51
N ASN A 191 -6.77 -3.97 2.50
CA ASN A 191 -6.83 -4.98 3.54
C ASN A 191 -6.77 -4.28 4.91
N LYS A 192 -7.64 -4.70 5.84
CA LYS A 192 -7.71 -4.14 7.20
C LYS A 192 -6.34 -4.01 7.87
N ARG A 193 -5.41 -4.93 7.60
CA ARG A 193 -4.05 -4.92 8.13
C ARG A 193 -3.21 -3.72 7.63
N ILE A 194 -3.40 -3.29 6.38
CA ILE A 194 -2.69 -2.13 5.77
C ILE A 194 -3.14 -0.85 6.44
N LEU A 195 -4.46 -0.68 6.57
CA LEU A 195 -5.01 0.48 7.24
C LEU A 195 -4.56 0.56 8.70
N ASN A 196 -4.52 -0.58 9.41
CA ASN A 196 -3.99 -0.63 10.77
C ASN A 196 -2.55 -0.18 10.85
N TYR A 197 -1.73 -0.56 9.88
CA TYR A 197 -0.34 -0.17 9.84
C TYR A 197 -0.18 1.34 9.67
N TYR A 198 -0.87 1.95 8.71
CA TYR A 198 -0.81 3.40 8.51
C TYR A 198 -1.34 4.18 9.70
N PHE A 199 -2.47 3.75 10.27
CA PHE A 199 -3.02 4.39 11.45
C PHE A 199 -2.10 4.24 12.67
N ALA A 200 -1.51 3.05 12.86
CA ALA A 200 -0.51 2.82 13.91
C ALA A 200 0.75 3.68 13.73
N GLN A 201 1.19 3.91 12.49
CA GLN A 201 2.36 4.74 12.20
C GLN A 201 2.14 6.19 12.59
N GLU A 202 0.97 6.77 12.29
CA GLU A 202 0.68 8.15 12.70
C GLU A 202 0.50 8.28 14.22
N LEU A 203 -0.17 7.31 14.86
CA LEU A 203 -0.25 7.26 16.34
C LEU A 203 1.13 7.13 16.97
N LYS A 204 2.00 6.28 16.41
CA LYS A 204 3.40 6.14 16.84
C LYS A 204 4.17 7.44 16.64
N ALA A 205 4.00 8.12 15.51
CA ALA A 205 4.66 9.39 15.22
C ALA A 205 4.29 10.44 16.27
N PHE A 206 3.00 10.55 16.61
CA PHE A 206 2.52 11.38 17.70
C PHE A 206 3.15 10.98 19.03
N LEU A 207 2.95 9.73 19.48
CA LEU A 207 3.38 9.28 20.81
C LEU A 207 4.89 9.37 20.99
N SER A 208 5.68 9.08 19.96
CA SER A 208 7.16 9.15 20.03
C SER A 208 7.72 10.56 20.17
N LYS A 209 6.95 11.59 19.83
CA LYS A 209 7.35 13.00 19.90
C LYS A 209 6.68 13.73 21.06
N TYR A 210 5.42 13.41 21.34
CA TYR A 210 4.67 14.01 22.43
C TYR A 210 5.30 13.62 23.78
N LYS A 211 5.66 14.65 24.57
CA LYS A 211 6.44 14.52 25.81
C LYS A 211 7.78 13.76 25.66
N GLY A 212 8.37 13.73 24.45
CA GLY A 212 9.76 13.30 24.22
C GLY A 212 10.11 11.82 24.49
N GLY A 213 9.12 10.93 24.56
CA GLY A 213 9.36 9.54 24.98
C GLY A 213 9.58 8.53 23.84
N LYS A 214 10.32 7.44 24.12
CA LYS A 214 10.42 6.27 23.22
C LYS A 214 9.11 5.47 23.20
N MET A 215 8.94 4.58 22.22
CA MET A 215 7.81 3.62 22.21
C MET A 215 7.97 2.56 23.31
N SER A 216 7.49 2.89 24.52
CA SER A 216 7.38 1.99 25.67
C SER A 216 6.45 0.81 25.39
N SER A 217 6.47 -0.22 26.24
CA SER A 217 5.50 -1.33 26.16
C SER A 217 4.06 -0.80 26.30
N ASN A 218 3.86 0.17 27.19
CA ASN A 218 2.56 0.79 27.44
C ASN A 218 2.06 1.56 26.20
N ARG A 219 2.90 2.39 25.56
CA ARG A 219 2.55 3.07 24.30
C ARG A 219 2.22 2.11 23.16
N LYS A 220 2.94 0.99 23.06
CA LYS A 220 2.65 -0.04 22.04
C LYS A 220 1.27 -0.68 22.27
N LYS A 221 0.94 -0.98 23.53
CA LYS A 221 -0.39 -1.49 23.91
C LYS A 221 -1.47 -0.45 23.67
N LEU A 222 -1.21 0.81 24.01
CA LEU A 222 -2.12 1.93 23.72
C LEU A 222 -2.46 2.01 22.23
N VAL A 223 -1.45 1.98 21.34
CA VAL A 223 -1.68 1.95 19.89
C VAL A 223 -2.57 0.78 19.49
N LEU A 224 -2.26 -0.44 19.94
CA LEU A 224 -3.07 -1.61 19.62
C LEU A 224 -4.50 -1.50 20.16
N TYR A 225 -4.68 -0.93 21.34
CA TYR A 225 -5.99 -0.76 21.97
C TYR A 225 -6.84 0.28 21.23
N ILE A 226 -6.24 1.39 20.78
CA ILE A 226 -6.94 2.34 19.90
C ILE A 226 -7.37 1.65 18.60
N LEU A 227 -6.50 0.85 17.97
CA LEU A 227 -6.87 0.08 16.78
C LEU A 227 -8.01 -0.92 17.05
N TYR A 228 -8.07 -1.50 18.25
CA TYR A 228 -9.16 -2.37 18.69
C TYR A 228 -10.48 -1.59 18.74
N LEU A 229 -10.50 -0.42 19.39
CA LEU A 229 -11.66 0.47 19.47
C LEU A 229 -12.12 0.95 18.09
N PHE A 230 -11.19 1.17 17.16
CA PHE A 230 -11.50 1.47 15.76
C PHE A 230 -11.91 0.23 14.93
N GLY A 231 -12.31 -0.87 15.59
CA GLY A 231 -12.99 -2.03 15.00
C GLY A 231 -12.08 -2.99 14.23
N ARG A 232 -10.76 -2.87 14.39
CA ARG A 232 -9.78 -3.57 13.53
C ARG A 232 -9.15 -4.82 14.14
N PHE A 233 -9.33 -5.05 15.45
CA PHE A 233 -8.89 -6.27 16.16
C PHE A 233 -10.09 -7.02 16.78
N LYS A 234 -11.12 -7.34 15.97
CA LYS A 234 -12.30 -8.06 16.46
C LYS A 234 -11.91 -9.32 17.25
N ASN A 235 -12.56 -9.52 18.39
CA ASN A 235 -12.50 -10.71 19.23
C ASN A 235 -11.17 -10.97 19.97
N ASN A 236 -10.17 -10.08 19.86
CA ASN A 236 -8.88 -10.23 20.54
C ASN A 236 -8.37 -8.88 21.08
N VAL A 237 -8.74 -8.56 22.32
CA VAL A 237 -8.15 -7.43 23.03
C VAL A 237 -6.63 -7.62 23.08
N PRO A 238 -5.83 -6.65 22.61
CA PRO A 238 -4.38 -6.82 22.53
C PRO A 238 -3.73 -6.74 23.91
N ILE A 239 -3.33 -7.90 24.45
CA ILE A 239 -2.73 -8.01 25.80
C ILE A 239 -1.19 -7.81 25.76
N ASN A 240 -0.55 -8.19 24.65
CA ASN A 240 0.91 -8.17 24.49
C ASN A 240 1.38 -7.23 23.36
N THR A 241 2.70 -7.05 23.25
CA THR A 241 3.31 -6.17 22.23
C THR A 241 3.75 -6.92 20.96
N ASP A 242 3.53 -8.23 20.87
CA ASP A 242 3.96 -9.03 19.72
C ASP A 242 3.13 -8.70 18.48
N ASN A 243 1.82 -8.46 18.66
CA ASN A 243 0.95 -7.98 17.60
C ASN A 243 1.41 -6.63 17.04
N TYR A 244 1.92 -5.74 17.90
CA TYR A 244 2.51 -4.47 17.47
C TYR A 244 3.78 -4.73 16.65
N ARG A 245 4.70 -5.57 17.16
CA ARG A 245 5.94 -5.90 16.45
C ARG A 245 5.66 -6.55 15.10
N ALA A 246 4.69 -7.45 15.02
CA ALA A 246 4.27 -8.11 13.79
C ALA A 246 3.68 -7.11 12.80
N LEU A 247 2.74 -6.26 13.23
CA LEU A 247 2.15 -5.21 12.40
C LEU A 247 3.23 -4.30 11.78
N MET A 248 4.21 -3.87 12.58
CA MET A 248 5.29 -3.01 12.12
C MET A 248 6.31 -3.76 11.24
N ARG A 249 6.54 -5.05 11.48
CA ARG A 249 7.51 -5.86 10.73
C ARG A 249 7.03 -6.21 9.33
N ASP A 250 5.77 -6.57 9.18
CA ASP A 250 5.24 -7.05 7.90
C ASP A 250 5.37 -6.01 6.79
N TYR A 251 5.07 -4.75 7.10
CA TYR A 251 5.15 -3.65 6.14
C TYR A 251 6.54 -3.00 6.03
N ASN A 252 7.49 -3.41 6.87
CA ASN A 252 8.90 -3.16 6.60
C ASN A 252 9.47 -4.13 5.54
N LYS A 253 8.82 -5.29 5.31
CA LYS A 253 9.29 -6.29 4.33
C LYS A 253 8.77 -6.05 2.91
N SER A 254 7.55 -5.53 2.79
CA SER A 254 6.96 -5.08 1.53
C SER A 254 6.59 -3.61 1.71
N PRO A 255 7.50 -2.68 1.36
CA PRO A 255 7.30 -1.28 1.67
C PRO A 255 6.19 -0.75 0.77
N ILE A 256 5.02 -0.54 1.36
CA ILE A 256 4.02 0.32 0.76
C ILE A 256 4.66 1.71 0.64
N LYS A 257 4.92 2.14 -0.60
CA LYS A 257 5.64 3.39 -0.85
C LYS A 257 4.63 4.52 -0.99
N LEU A 258 4.83 5.57 -0.20
CA LEU A 258 4.20 6.85 -0.46
C LEU A 258 4.97 7.50 -1.62
N SER A 259 4.27 7.76 -2.72
CA SER A 259 4.81 8.43 -3.89
C SER A 259 4.05 9.72 -4.15
N LEU A 260 4.73 10.73 -4.69
CA LEU A 260 4.07 11.89 -5.27
C LEU A 260 3.77 11.58 -6.73
N PHE A 261 2.49 11.60 -7.10
CA PHE A 261 2.04 11.38 -8.46
C PHE A 261 1.53 12.70 -9.04
N THR A 262 2.03 13.08 -10.23
CA THR A 262 1.57 14.28 -10.93
C THR A 262 0.48 13.90 -11.93
N LEU A 263 -0.74 14.41 -11.74
CA LEU A 263 -1.85 14.31 -12.68
C LEU A 263 -2.23 15.73 -13.12
N ASN A 264 -2.24 16.00 -14.43
CA ASN A 264 -2.57 17.32 -14.99
C ASN A 264 -1.79 18.49 -14.36
N GLY A 265 -0.50 18.27 -14.05
CA GLY A 265 0.36 19.29 -13.43
C GLY A 265 0.13 19.52 -11.92
N GLN A 266 -0.73 18.73 -11.28
CA GLN A 266 -0.93 18.74 -9.83
C GLN A 266 -0.35 17.46 -9.22
N SER A 267 0.52 17.62 -8.22
CA SER A 267 1.11 16.49 -7.50
C SER A 267 0.25 16.13 -6.29
N PHE A 268 -0.01 14.83 -6.12
CA PHE A 268 -0.80 14.30 -5.00
C PHE A 268 -0.08 13.13 -4.33
N PRO A 269 -0.25 12.94 -3.01
CA PRO A 269 0.20 11.74 -2.33
C PRO A 269 -0.58 10.53 -2.82
N LEU A 270 0.13 9.45 -3.12
CA LEU A 270 -0.43 8.18 -3.54
C LEU A 270 0.32 7.04 -2.86
N ILE A 271 -0.44 6.18 -2.19
CA ILE A 271 0.08 4.97 -1.56
C ILE A 271 0.08 3.86 -2.62
N LEU A 272 1.26 3.33 -2.97
CA LEU A 272 1.37 2.20 -3.90
C LEU A 272 1.19 0.88 -3.14
N LEU A 273 0.08 0.16 -3.39
CA LEU A 273 -0.09 -1.15 -2.79
C LEU A 273 0.77 -2.18 -3.52
N PRO A 274 1.63 -2.91 -2.80
CA PRO A 274 2.40 -3.98 -3.41
C PRO A 274 1.47 -5.07 -3.95
N ASN A 275 1.72 -5.51 -5.17
CA ASN A 275 1.10 -6.69 -5.74
C ASN A 275 2.00 -7.91 -5.47
N PRO A 276 1.55 -8.92 -4.71
CA PRO A 276 2.37 -10.07 -4.34
C PRO A 276 2.91 -10.86 -5.53
N GLU A 277 2.18 -10.91 -6.64
CA GLU A 277 2.62 -11.60 -7.86
C GLU A 277 3.77 -10.84 -8.50
N ILE A 278 3.65 -9.51 -8.63
CA ILE A 278 4.73 -8.64 -9.12
C ILE A 278 5.98 -8.79 -8.23
N GLU A 279 5.81 -8.77 -6.91
CA GLU A 279 6.93 -8.95 -5.98
C GLU A 279 7.60 -10.32 -6.15
N LYS A 280 6.81 -11.38 -6.30
CA LYS A 280 7.31 -12.74 -6.53
C LYS A 280 8.11 -12.83 -7.83
N ILE A 281 7.55 -12.33 -8.94
CA ILE A 281 8.17 -12.34 -10.26
C ILE A 281 9.52 -11.59 -10.22
N ARG A 282 9.50 -10.34 -9.74
CA ARG A 282 10.69 -9.48 -9.70
C ARG A 282 11.75 -9.98 -8.72
N SER A 283 11.35 -10.53 -7.57
CA SER A 283 12.30 -11.07 -6.58
C SER A 283 13.01 -12.32 -7.08
N LYS A 284 12.30 -13.20 -7.81
CA LYS A 284 12.89 -14.39 -8.41
C LYS A 284 13.92 -14.02 -9.47
N TYR A 285 13.57 -13.08 -10.34
CA TYR A 285 14.50 -12.57 -11.34
C TYR A 285 15.73 -11.89 -10.71
N ARG A 286 15.55 -11.12 -9.64
CA ARG A 286 16.67 -10.51 -8.91
C ARG A 286 17.66 -11.56 -8.37
N ARG A 287 17.17 -12.65 -7.79
CA ARG A 287 18.04 -13.74 -7.30
C ARG A 287 18.86 -14.34 -8.43
N PHE A 288 18.26 -14.55 -9.59
CA PHE A 288 18.99 -15.02 -10.76
C PHE A 288 20.16 -14.10 -11.12
N ILE A 289 19.95 -12.78 -11.17
CA ILE A 289 21.04 -11.81 -11.43
C ILE A 289 22.11 -11.86 -10.33
N GLU A 290 21.71 -11.97 -9.07
CA GLU A 290 22.65 -11.99 -7.93
C GLU A 290 23.46 -13.30 -7.85
N GLU A 291 22.99 -14.37 -8.49
CA GLU A 291 23.64 -15.69 -8.54
C GLU A 291 24.54 -15.89 -9.77
N MET A 292 24.53 -14.95 -10.74
CA MET A 292 25.43 -14.91 -11.90
C MET A 292 26.77 -14.25 -11.57
#